data_AF-A0A1M5YNI4-F1
#
_entry.id   AF-A0A1M5YNI4-F1
#
_cell.length_a   1.000
_cell.length_b   1.000
_cell.length_c   1.000
_cell.angle_alpha   90.00
_cell.angle_beta   90.00
_cell.angle_gamma   90.00
#
_symmetry.space_group_name_H-M   'P 1'
#
loop_
_entity.id
_entity.type
_entity.pdbx_description
1 polymer ?
#
loop_
_entity_poly.entity_id
_entity_poly.type
_entity_poly.pdbx_seq_one_letter_code
_entity_poly.pdbx_strand_id
1 'polypeptide(L)'
;MFVFAVVILTIVRWVDSVARLGRLATTIDLVEKAARSALFKRRATPRLHGTAVTSTAGRPVFSPTIGYVQRVDVTALQTCAEAMECRIRVAALPGTFAFPERPLAWIVCADEESGEPECTEVAKAFMVGTESMRNAATRHARLALARAEREMNLPEDVSILRELARFAEQQHTP
;
A
#
# COMPACT_ATOMS: atom_id res chain seq x y z
N MET A 1 8.13 57.17 -6.47
CA MET A 1 9.11 56.12 -6.79
C MET A 1 8.81 54.78 -6.09
N PHE A 2 8.46 54.77 -4.79
CA PHE A 2 8.13 53.53 -4.04
C PHE A 2 6.95 52.71 -4.58
N VAL A 3 5.87 53.35 -5.02
CA VAL A 3 4.69 52.64 -5.55
C VAL A 3 5.05 51.79 -6.78
N PHE A 4 5.88 52.32 -7.67
CA PHE A 4 6.37 51.60 -8.85
C PHE A 4 7.22 50.39 -8.47
N ALA A 5 8.08 50.54 -7.45
CA ALA A 5 8.87 49.43 -6.93
C ALA A 5 7.99 48.31 -6.35
N VAL A 6 6.91 48.64 -5.62
CA VAL A 6 5.96 47.66 -5.07
C VAL A 6 5.23 46.91 -6.18
N VAL A 7 4.76 47.60 -7.22
CA VAL A 7 4.04 46.96 -8.35
C VAL A 7 4.96 46.00 -9.10
N ILE A 8 6.19 46.41 -9.41
CA ILE A 8 7.18 45.54 -10.07
C ILE A 8 7.47 44.30 -9.20
N LEU A 9 7.64 44.48 -7.89
CA LEU A 9 7.87 43.38 -6.96
C LEU A 9 6.70 42.39 -6.95
N THR A 10 5.46 42.89 -6.97
CA THR A 10 4.26 42.05 -7.01
C THR A 10 4.17 41.25 -8.30
N ILE A 11 4.46 41.86 -9.46
CA ILE A 11 4.44 41.16 -10.76
C ILE A 11 5.52 40.07 -10.81
N VAL A 12 6.74 40.37 -10.36
CA VAL A 12 7.83 39.38 -10.31
C VAL A 12 7.46 38.21 -9.40
N ARG A 13 6.88 38.47 -8.21
CA ARG A 13 6.44 37.41 -7.29
C ARG A 13 5.29 36.57 -7.85
N TRP A 14 4.41 37.18 -8.63
CA TRP A 14 3.30 36.47 -9.27
C TRP A 14 3.81 35.56 -10.40
N VAL A 15 4.69 36.08 -11.28
CA VAL A 15 5.33 35.29 -12.35
C VAL A 15 6.11 34.11 -11.77
N ASP A 16 6.86 34.33 -10.69
CA ASP A 16 7.56 33.27 -9.98
C ASP A 16 6.63 32.22 -9.34
N SER A 17 5.38 32.58 -9.03
CA SER A 17 4.37 31.65 -8.56
C SER A 17 3.77 30.83 -9.71
N VAL A 18 3.47 31.47 -10.84
CA VAL A 18 2.96 30.82 -12.06
C VAL A 18 3.98 29.83 -12.63
N ALA A 19 5.27 30.19 -12.66
CA ALA A 19 6.33 29.30 -13.12
C ALA A 19 6.51 28.06 -12.20
N ARG A 20 6.22 28.18 -10.90
CA ARG A 20 6.24 27.05 -9.96
C ARG A 20 5.05 26.11 -10.15
N LEU A 21 3.86 26.65 -10.45
CA LEU A 21 2.64 25.88 -10.73
C LEU A 21 2.82 24.91 -11.89
N GLY A 22 3.56 25.29 -12.94
CA GLY A 22 3.86 24.40 -14.08
C GLY A 22 4.65 23.14 -13.71
N ARG A 23 5.58 23.22 -12.74
CA ARG A 23 6.32 22.05 -12.21
C ARG A 23 5.51 21.24 -11.19
N LEU A 24 4.64 21.91 -10.45
CA LEU A 24 3.73 21.24 -9.51
C LEU A 24 2.72 20.38 -10.27
N ALA A 25 2.13 20.90 -11.36
CA ALA A 25 1.18 20.16 -12.18
C ALA A 25 1.79 18.85 -12.74
N THR A 26 3.00 18.90 -13.31
CA THR A 26 3.66 17.69 -13.84
C THR A 26 4.03 16.69 -12.75
N THR A 27 4.39 17.16 -11.55
CA THR A 27 4.68 16.28 -10.42
C THR A 27 3.41 15.62 -9.89
N ILE A 28 2.31 16.36 -9.82
CA ILE A 28 0.98 15.84 -9.45
C ILE A 28 0.57 14.75 -10.44
N ASP A 29 0.67 15.00 -11.74
CA ASP A 29 0.33 14.01 -12.77
C ASP A 29 1.15 12.72 -12.63
N LEU A 30 2.44 12.82 -12.34
CA LEU A 30 3.30 11.66 -12.14
C LEU A 30 2.89 10.86 -10.90
N VAL A 31 2.64 11.54 -9.78
CA VAL A 31 2.18 10.91 -8.53
C VAL A 31 0.80 10.27 -8.73
N GLU A 32 -0.12 10.98 -9.40
CA GLU A 32 -1.47 10.49 -9.68
C GLU A 32 -1.43 9.28 -10.59
N LYS A 33 -0.62 9.30 -11.65
CA LYS A 33 -0.44 8.15 -12.56
C LYS A 33 0.16 6.94 -11.82
N ALA A 34 1.16 7.16 -10.96
CA ALA A 34 1.75 6.10 -10.16
C ALA A 34 0.76 5.52 -9.15
N ALA A 35 0.04 6.38 -8.42
CA ALA A 35 -0.98 5.98 -7.44
C ALA A 35 -2.13 5.23 -8.11
N ARG A 36 -2.65 5.77 -9.23
CA ARG A 36 -3.67 5.12 -10.06
C ARG A 36 -3.19 3.74 -10.50
N SER A 37 -2.00 3.64 -11.08
CA SER A 37 -1.44 2.35 -11.52
C SER A 37 -1.35 1.34 -10.36
N ALA A 38 -0.91 1.76 -9.18
CA ALA A 38 -0.83 0.89 -8.00
C ALA A 38 -2.21 0.40 -7.53
N LEU A 39 -3.21 1.30 -7.48
CA LEU A 39 -4.57 0.95 -7.10
C LEU A 39 -5.23 0.02 -8.13
N PHE A 40 -5.07 0.30 -9.43
CA PHE A 40 -5.59 -0.56 -10.50
C PHE A 40 -4.94 -1.93 -10.51
N LYS A 41 -3.62 -2.02 -10.30
CA LYS A 41 -2.93 -3.30 -10.15
C LYS A 41 -3.51 -4.10 -8.99
N ARG A 42 -3.63 -3.51 -7.80
CA ARG A 42 -4.21 -4.18 -6.62
C ARG A 42 -5.67 -4.60 -6.85
N ARG A 43 -6.46 -3.78 -7.55
CA ARG A 43 -7.86 -4.11 -7.90
C ARG A 43 -7.95 -5.26 -8.90
N ALA A 44 -7.06 -5.30 -9.89
CA ALA A 44 -7.03 -6.35 -10.89
C ALA A 44 -6.61 -7.70 -10.27
N THR A 45 -5.81 -7.66 -9.19
CA THR A 45 -5.15 -8.86 -8.67
C THR A 45 -5.31 -8.95 -7.14
N PRO A 46 -6.56 -8.99 -6.64
CA PRO A 46 -6.85 -8.90 -5.21
C PRO A 46 -6.29 -10.07 -4.41
N ARG A 47 -6.01 -11.20 -5.08
CA ARG A 47 -5.42 -12.42 -4.50
C ARG A 47 -3.93 -12.57 -4.78
N LEU A 48 -3.22 -11.49 -5.11
CA LEU A 48 -1.79 -11.53 -5.46
C LEU A 48 -1.47 -12.50 -6.62
N HIS A 49 -2.36 -12.60 -7.61
CA HIS A 49 -2.34 -13.62 -8.68
C HIS A 49 -2.52 -15.08 -8.23
N GLY A 50 -2.74 -15.32 -6.93
CA GLY A 50 -2.99 -16.65 -6.39
C GLY A 50 -4.42 -17.14 -6.61
N THR A 51 -4.60 -18.44 -6.40
CA THR A 51 -5.92 -19.09 -6.41
C THR A 51 -6.64 -18.87 -5.08
N ALA A 52 -7.98 -18.92 -5.10
CA ALA A 52 -8.75 -18.79 -3.87
C ALA A 52 -8.47 -19.96 -2.92
N VAL A 53 -8.27 -19.63 -1.64
CA VAL A 53 -7.92 -20.58 -0.61
C VAL A 53 -9.16 -20.94 0.21
N THR A 54 -9.59 -22.20 0.17
CA THR A 54 -10.82 -22.67 0.86
C THR A 54 -10.55 -23.36 2.21
N SER A 55 -9.29 -23.62 2.55
CA SER A 55 -8.92 -24.41 3.73
C SER A 55 -7.66 -23.81 4.40
N THR A 56 -7.49 -24.04 5.69
CA THR A 56 -6.29 -23.65 6.45
C THR A 56 -5.42 -24.85 6.79
N ALA A 57 -5.64 -25.99 6.13
CA ALA A 57 -4.81 -27.18 6.30
C ALA A 57 -3.41 -26.94 5.73
N GLY A 58 -2.40 -27.39 6.47
CA GLY A 58 -0.99 -27.27 6.15
C GLY A 58 -0.16 -26.95 7.40
N ARG A 59 1.16 -26.85 7.22
CA ARG A 59 2.06 -26.41 8.28
C ARG A 59 2.12 -24.88 8.32
N PRO A 60 1.88 -24.23 9.48
CA PRO A 60 1.90 -22.77 9.56
C PRO A 60 3.32 -22.22 9.52
N VAL A 61 3.50 -21.12 8.79
CA VAL A 61 4.72 -20.30 8.78
C VAL A 61 4.42 -19.01 9.53
N PHE A 62 5.17 -18.74 10.59
CA PHE A 62 5.00 -17.55 11.42
C PHE A 62 6.01 -16.48 11.05
N SER A 63 5.69 -15.23 11.36
CA SER A 63 6.65 -14.15 11.23
C SER A 63 7.67 -14.18 12.36
N PRO A 64 8.98 -13.98 12.09
CA PRO A 64 9.97 -13.80 13.13
C PRO A 64 9.86 -12.43 13.83
N THR A 65 9.05 -11.50 13.32
CA THR A 65 8.95 -10.12 13.84
C THR A 65 7.51 -9.66 13.89
N ILE A 66 7.17 -8.88 14.92
CA ILE A 66 5.84 -8.27 15.06
C ILE A 66 5.77 -7.00 14.21
N GLY A 67 4.72 -6.84 13.42
CA GLY A 67 4.53 -5.66 12.60
C GLY A 67 3.41 -5.81 11.58
N TYR A 68 3.47 -5.02 10.51
CA TYR A 68 2.53 -5.12 9.38
C TYR A 68 3.22 -5.72 8.17
N VAL A 69 2.55 -6.64 7.49
CA VAL A 69 3.00 -7.16 6.20
C VAL A 69 2.98 -6.00 5.20
N GLN A 70 4.14 -5.53 4.76
CA GLN A 70 4.27 -4.44 3.80
C GLN A 70 4.27 -4.97 2.36
N ARG A 71 4.91 -6.13 2.16
CA ARG A 71 5.06 -6.74 0.84
C ARG A 71 5.14 -8.26 0.97
N VAL A 72 4.54 -8.94 0.00
CA VAL A 72 4.65 -10.40 -0.18
C VAL A 72 5.32 -10.61 -1.53
N ASP A 73 6.46 -11.29 -1.55
CA ASP A 73 7.18 -11.61 -2.77
C ASP A 73 6.64 -12.93 -3.36
N VAL A 74 5.64 -12.81 -4.25
CA VAL A 74 4.98 -13.95 -4.88
C VAL A 74 5.95 -14.77 -5.74
N THR A 75 6.94 -14.12 -6.36
CA THR A 75 7.93 -14.79 -7.20
C THR A 75 8.85 -15.66 -6.33
N ALA A 76 9.36 -15.12 -5.22
CA ALA A 76 10.17 -15.90 -4.29
C ALA A 76 9.36 -17.08 -3.70
N LEU A 77 8.09 -16.85 -3.33
CA LEU A 77 7.21 -17.92 -2.86
C LEU A 77 7.02 -19.01 -3.92
N GLN A 78 6.85 -18.65 -5.18
CA GLN A 78 6.71 -19.61 -6.27
C GLN A 78 7.98 -20.46 -6.45
N THR A 79 9.16 -19.83 -6.43
CA THR A 79 10.43 -20.55 -6.52
C THR A 79 10.64 -21.51 -5.35
N CYS A 80 10.29 -21.08 -4.12
CA CYS A 80 10.31 -21.96 -2.95
C CYS A 80 9.32 -23.13 -3.08
N ALA A 81 8.12 -22.87 -3.60
CA ALA A 81 7.10 -23.90 -3.82
C ALA A 81 7.56 -24.97 -4.82
N GLU A 82 8.20 -24.55 -5.92
CA GLU A 82 8.77 -25.44 -6.94
C GLU A 82 9.94 -26.26 -6.41
N ALA A 83 10.86 -25.65 -5.66
CA ALA A 83 12.04 -26.34 -5.11
C ALA A 83 11.68 -27.43 -4.08
N MET A 84 10.59 -27.22 -3.33
CA MET A 84 10.12 -28.13 -2.28
C MET A 84 8.94 -29.01 -2.73
N GLU A 85 8.56 -28.97 -4.01
CA GLU A 85 7.38 -29.65 -4.57
C GLU A 85 6.11 -29.50 -3.71
N CYS A 86 5.88 -28.29 -3.20
CA CYS A 86 4.80 -28.00 -2.25
C CYS A 86 3.88 -26.88 -2.72
N ARG A 87 2.71 -26.76 -2.08
CA ARG A 87 1.79 -25.64 -2.28
C ARG A 87 1.87 -24.67 -1.11
N ILE A 88 2.23 -23.43 -1.39
CA ILE A 88 2.23 -22.35 -0.40
C ILE A 88 0.93 -21.56 -0.50
N ARG A 89 0.23 -21.45 0.63
CA ARG A 89 -1.04 -20.72 0.74
C ARG A 89 -0.81 -19.48 1.58
N VAL A 90 -0.88 -18.30 0.96
CA VAL A 90 -0.70 -17.03 1.66
C VAL A 90 -1.92 -16.76 2.54
N ALA A 91 -1.71 -16.60 3.85
CA ALA A 91 -2.76 -16.26 4.82
C ALA A 91 -2.75 -14.76 5.16
N ALA A 92 -1.57 -14.12 5.16
CA ALA A 92 -1.41 -12.71 5.48
C ALA A 92 -1.16 -11.88 4.22
N LEU A 93 -2.13 -11.02 3.87
CA LEU A 93 -2.01 -10.07 2.75
C LEU A 93 -1.30 -8.78 3.19
N PRO A 94 -0.72 -7.99 2.26
CA PRO A 94 -0.21 -6.66 2.58
C PRO A 94 -1.24 -5.80 3.33
N GLY A 95 -0.82 -5.22 4.45
CA GLY A 95 -1.65 -4.48 5.40
C GLY A 95 -2.08 -5.30 6.63
N THR A 96 -1.94 -6.62 6.58
CA THR A 96 -2.27 -7.51 7.72
C THR A 96 -1.27 -7.33 8.85
N PHE A 97 -1.76 -7.27 10.10
CA PHE A 97 -0.92 -7.29 11.29
C PHE A 97 -0.39 -8.72 11.51
N ALA A 98 0.93 -8.86 11.50
CA ALA A 98 1.68 -10.08 11.71
C ALA A 98 2.20 -10.15 13.15
N PHE A 99 1.98 -11.29 13.81
CA PHE A 99 2.43 -11.58 15.17
C PHE A 99 2.65 -13.09 15.33
N PRO A 100 3.41 -13.55 16.35
CA PRO A 100 3.85 -14.94 16.47
C PRO A 100 2.76 -16.01 16.48
N GLU A 101 1.51 -15.68 16.84
CA GLU A 101 0.39 -16.62 16.87
C GLU A 101 -0.48 -16.57 15.60
N ARG A 102 -0.18 -15.67 14.65
CA ARG A 102 -0.89 -15.58 13.37
C ARG A 102 0.01 -16.05 12.22
N PRO A 103 -0.36 -17.12 11.52
CA PRO A 103 0.43 -17.61 10.39
C PRO A 103 0.40 -16.62 9.22
N LEU A 104 1.57 -16.39 8.62
CA LEU A 104 1.73 -15.64 7.38
C LEU A 104 1.33 -16.46 6.17
N ALA A 105 1.64 -17.76 6.19
CA ALA A 105 1.34 -18.71 5.15
C ALA A 105 1.17 -20.13 5.70
N TRP A 106 0.60 -21.01 4.88
CA TRP A 106 0.52 -22.43 5.14
C TRP A 106 1.27 -23.19 4.03
N ILE A 107 2.12 -24.13 4.41
CA ILE A 107 2.81 -25.03 3.47
C ILE A 107 2.05 -26.35 3.42
N VAL A 108 1.69 -26.81 2.23
CA VAL A 108 1.02 -28.09 1.99
C VAL A 108 1.90 -28.92 1.05
N CYS A 109 2.61 -29.90 1.60
CA CYS A 109 3.36 -30.89 0.83
C CYS A 109 2.48 -32.12 0.59
N ALA A 110 2.70 -32.83 -0.52
CA ALA A 110 2.03 -34.10 -0.79
C ALA A 110 2.59 -35.26 0.07
N ASP A 111 3.87 -35.17 0.42
CA ASP A 111 4.56 -36.13 1.28
C ASP A 111 4.70 -35.57 2.70
N GLU A 112 4.11 -36.25 3.70
CA GLU A 112 4.27 -35.89 5.11
C GLU A 112 5.66 -36.28 5.67
N GLU A 113 6.43 -37.09 4.92
CA GLU A 113 7.76 -37.61 5.30
C GLU A 113 8.95 -36.84 4.68
N SER A 114 8.69 -35.90 3.77
CA SER A 114 9.76 -35.11 3.16
C SER A 114 10.21 -34.01 4.13
N GLY A 115 11.45 -34.15 4.60
CA GLY A 115 12.06 -33.46 5.74
C GLY A 115 11.78 -31.97 5.85
N GLU A 116 11.73 -31.48 7.10
CA GLU A 116 11.43 -30.11 7.52
C GLU A 116 11.60 -29.04 6.42
N PRO A 117 10.55 -28.68 5.64
CA PRO A 117 10.64 -27.56 4.72
C PRO A 117 11.14 -26.32 5.47
N GLU A 118 12.17 -25.65 4.94
CA GLU A 118 12.75 -24.48 5.58
C GLU A 118 11.72 -23.34 5.63
N CYS A 119 10.95 -23.30 6.72
CA CYS A 119 9.96 -22.26 7.00
C CYS A 119 10.60 -20.86 6.98
N THR A 120 11.93 -20.79 7.18
CA THR A 120 12.75 -19.59 7.13
C THR A 120 12.76 -18.92 5.75
N GLU A 121 12.90 -19.70 4.66
CA GLU A 121 12.92 -19.14 3.30
C GLU A 121 11.56 -18.58 2.90
N VAL A 122 10.49 -19.31 3.25
CA VAL A 122 9.12 -18.84 3.06
C VAL A 122 8.84 -17.57 3.87
N ALA A 123 9.31 -17.49 5.12
CA ALA A 123 9.16 -16.30 5.96
C ALA A 123 9.92 -15.08 5.40
N LYS A 124 11.11 -15.28 4.78
CA LYS A 124 11.89 -14.20 4.14
C LYS A 124 11.18 -13.55 2.96
N ALA A 125 10.28 -14.26 2.28
CA ALA A 125 9.46 -13.70 1.22
C ALA A 125 8.40 -12.69 1.73
N PHE A 126 8.17 -12.62 3.04
CA PHE A 126 7.30 -11.64 3.67
C PHE A 126 8.12 -10.50 4.26
N MET A 127 7.93 -9.30 3.70
CA MET A 127 8.48 -8.08 4.29
C MET A 127 7.51 -7.59 5.37
N VAL A 128 7.86 -7.83 6.63
CA VAL A 128 7.17 -7.27 7.79
C VAL A 128 7.93 -6.04 8.26
N GLY A 129 7.22 -4.93 8.42
CA GLY A 129 7.82 -3.71 8.96
C GLY A 129 6.98 -3.09 10.05
N THR A 130 7.49 -2.02 10.64
CA THR A 130 6.86 -1.37 11.80
C THR A 130 5.61 -0.58 11.42
N GLU A 131 4.86 -0.13 12.43
CA GLU A 131 3.66 0.68 12.25
C GLU A 131 3.95 2.07 11.64
N SER A 132 5.21 2.53 11.64
CA SER A 132 5.61 3.85 11.13
C SER A 132 5.11 4.11 9.70
N MET A 133 5.26 3.15 8.79
CA MET A 133 4.79 3.29 7.40
C MET A 133 3.25 3.42 7.33
N ARG A 134 2.52 2.61 8.10
CA ARG A 134 1.06 2.65 8.18
C ARG A 134 0.57 3.99 8.74
N ASN A 135 1.21 4.47 9.81
CA ASN A 135 0.89 5.75 10.44
C ASN A 135 1.21 6.92 9.53
N ALA A 136 2.36 6.90 8.84
CA ALA A 136 2.74 7.90 7.86
C ALA A 136 1.72 7.95 6.70
N ALA A 137 1.36 6.80 6.13
CA ALA A 137 0.36 6.72 5.07
C ALA A 137 -1.00 7.29 5.52
N THR A 138 -1.47 6.91 6.71
CA THR A 138 -2.72 7.40 7.29
C THR A 138 -2.69 8.92 7.51
N ARG A 139 -1.58 9.42 8.07
CA ARG A 139 -1.38 10.86 8.31
C ARG A 139 -1.38 11.65 7.01
N HIS A 140 -0.64 11.19 6.01
CA HIS A 140 -0.54 11.88 4.73
C HIS A 140 -1.85 11.82 3.95
N ALA A 141 -2.59 10.72 3.99
CA ALA A 141 -3.92 10.62 3.40
C ALA A 141 -4.90 11.63 4.02
N ARG A 142 -4.93 11.74 5.35
CA ARG A 142 -5.77 12.73 6.05
C ARG A 142 -5.38 14.17 5.73
N LEU A 143 -4.08 14.45 5.65
CA LEU A 143 -3.59 15.79 5.29
C LEU A 143 -3.94 16.13 3.84
N ALA A 144 -3.85 15.17 2.92
CA ALA A 144 -4.24 15.35 1.53
C ALA A 144 -5.74 15.65 1.42
N LEU A 145 -6.58 14.90 2.14
CA LEU A 145 -8.03 15.14 2.22
C LEU A 145 -8.33 16.55 2.74
N ALA A 146 -7.74 16.95 3.88
CA ALA A 146 -7.96 18.26 4.46
C ALA A 146 -7.51 19.42 3.54
N ARG A 147 -6.44 19.21 2.75
CA ARG A 147 -5.99 20.19 1.75
C ARG A 147 -6.95 20.28 0.58
N ALA A 148 -7.41 19.14 0.05
CA ALA A 148 -8.36 19.09 -1.04
C ALA A 148 -9.69 19.77 -0.65
N GLU A 149 -10.21 19.51 0.55
CA GLU A 149 -11.43 20.17 1.06
C GLU A 149 -11.28 21.69 1.15
N ARG A 150 -10.08 22.20 1.47
CA ARG A 150 -9.84 23.64 1.60
C ARG A 150 -9.74 24.37 0.27
N GLU A 151 -9.36 23.67 -0.78
CA GLU A 151 -9.11 24.25 -2.11
C GLU A 151 -10.32 24.12 -3.05
N MET A 152 -11.27 23.24 -2.73
CA MET A 152 -12.54 23.11 -3.45
C MET A 152 -13.52 24.23 -3.08
N ASN A 153 -14.04 24.91 -4.11
CA ASN A 153 -14.99 26.03 -3.95
C ASN A 153 -16.46 25.61 -4.12
N LEU A 154 -16.72 24.38 -4.59
CA LEU A 154 -18.07 23.87 -4.82
C LEU A 154 -18.49 22.94 -3.66
N PRO A 155 -19.60 23.22 -2.96
CA PRO A 155 -20.03 22.40 -1.82
C PRO A 155 -20.39 20.96 -2.22
N GLU A 156 -20.81 20.74 -3.46
CA GLU A 156 -21.11 19.42 -4.05
C GLU A 156 -19.85 18.55 -4.14
N ASP A 157 -18.73 19.10 -4.64
CA ASP A 157 -17.46 18.37 -4.77
C ASP A 157 -16.91 17.92 -3.40
N VAL A 158 -17.04 18.78 -2.38
CA VAL A 158 -16.65 18.47 -0.99
C VAL A 158 -17.49 17.32 -0.44
N SER A 159 -18.78 17.27 -0.76
CA SER A 159 -19.68 16.20 -0.29
C SER A 159 -19.29 14.83 -0.85
N ILE A 160 -18.97 14.76 -2.15
CA ILE A 160 -18.49 13.55 -2.83
C ILE A 160 -17.16 13.10 -2.22
N LEU A 161 -16.24 14.04 -1.99
CA LEU A 161 -14.93 13.71 -1.41
C LEU A 161 -15.05 13.09 -0.01
N ARG A 162 -15.95 13.61 0.82
CA ARG A 162 -16.25 13.08 2.16
C ARG A 162 -16.90 11.70 2.12
N GLU A 163 -17.75 11.45 1.13
CA GLU A 163 -18.35 10.13 0.93
C GLU A 163 -17.30 9.09 0.53
N LEU A 164 -16.43 9.43 -0.43
CA LEU A 164 -15.31 8.57 -0.83
C LEU A 164 -14.35 8.29 0.33
N ALA A 165 -14.05 9.29 1.17
CA ALA A 165 -13.22 9.12 2.36
C ALA A 165 -13.86 8.13 3.36
N ARG A 166 -15.16 8.28 3.64
CA ARG A 166 -15.91 7.35 4.52
C ARG A 166 -15.90 5.92 3.97
N PHE A 167 -16.07 5.76 2.66
CA PHE A 167 -16.01 4.44 2.02
C PHE A 167 -14.63 3.79 2.18
N ALA A 168 -13.55 4.55 2.01
CA ALA A 168 -12.19 4.05 2.17
C ALA A 168 -11.89 3.63 3.61
N GLU A 169 -12.44 4.34 4.61
CA GLU A 169 -12.32 3.98 6.03
C GLU A 169 -13.08 2.68 6.36
N GLN A 170 -14.27 2.47 5.77
CA GLN A 170 -15.07 1.26 6.00
C GLN A 170 -14.44 -0.01 5.43
N GLN A 171 -13.74 0.08 4.29
CA GLN A 171 -13.01 -1.05 3.70
C GLN A 171 -11.79 -1.51 4.52
N HIS A 172 -11.39 -0.76 5.55
CA HIS A 172 -10.17 -1.04 6.34
C HIS A 172 -10.44 -1.67 7.72
N THR A 173 -11.69 -2.01 8.01
CA THR A 173 -12.07 -2.71 9.25
C THR A 173 -11.72 -4.20 9.12
N PRO A 174 -10.96 -4.80 10.06
CA PRO A 174 -10.51 -6.19 9.99
C PRO A 174 -11.64 -7.22 10.02
#